data_AF-A0A2Z6LR73-F1
#
_entry.id   AF-A0A2Z6LR73-F1
#
_cell.length_a   1.000
_cell.length_b   1.000
_cell.length_c   1.000
_cell.angle_alpha   90.00
_cell.angle_beta   90.00
_cell.angle_gamma   90.00
#
_symmetry.space_group_name_H-M   'P 1'
#
loop_
_entity.id
_entity.type
_entity.pdbx_description
1 polymer ?
#
loop_
_entity_poly.entity_id
_entity_poly.type
_entity_poly.pdbx_seq_one_letter_code
_entity_poly.pdbx_strand_id
1 'polypeptide(L)'
;MIFGSVHFLLSHLPNLNSVSGVSLAAAIMSIRSKTTPGTVFGFFDGLGNIAFAYCGHNVVMEIQATIPSTPEKPSKRPMIKGVIVAYIIVALCYFPVALIGYRVFGKSVDDNILMSLQNPKWLIAMANIFVVIHVIGSYQIYAMTAFDMIETVMTKKLNFKPTKMLRFIVRNVYVAFTVFIAITFPFFGGLLGFFGGFAFAPTTYF
;
A
#
# COMPACT_ATOMS: atom_id res chain seq x y z
N MET A 1 -0.28 -9.36 12.18
CA MET A 1 0.72 -10.08 13.01
C MET A 1 2.08 -9.38 13.07
N ILE A 2 2.61 -8.79 11.98
CA ILE A 2 3.90 -8.06 11.99
C ILE A 2 3.87 -6.84 12.93
N PHE A 3 2.76 -6.11 12.97
CA PHE A 3 2.58 -4.96 13.87
C PHE A 3 2.45 -5.37 15.35
N GLY A 4 1.94 -6.58 15.62
CA GLY A 4 1.88 -7.16 16.96
C GLY A 4 3.24 -7.67 17.45
N SER A 5 4.04 -8.26 16.56
CA SER A 5 5.39 -8.73 16.91
C SER A 5 6.39 -7.58 17.10
N VAL A 6 6.22 -6.46 16.40
CA VAL A 6 7.00 -5.23 16.65
C VAL A 6 6.60 -4.59 17.98
N HIS A 7 5.31 -4.53 18.30
CA HIS A 7 4.85 -4.00 19.60
C HIS A 7 5.29 -4.87 20.79
N PHE A 8 5.28 -6.19 20.63
CA PHE A 8 5.73 -7.14 21.64
C PHE A 8 7.23 -7.01 21.96
N LEU A 9 8.07 -6.68 20.97
CA LEU A 9 9.49 -6.41 21.20
C LEU A 9 9.71 -5.02 21.83
N LEU A 10 8.93 -4.02 21.43
CA LEU A 10 9.00 -2.67 21.99
C LEU A 10 8.52 -2.60 23.45
N SER A 11 7.58 -3.47 23.85
CA SER A 11 7.06 -3.53 25.22
C SER A 11 8.03 -4.13 26.25
N HIS A 12 9.12 -4.75 25.80
CA HIS A 12 10.16 -5.33 26.67
C HIS A 12 11.38 -4.39 26.85
N LEU A 13 11.34 -3.17 26.32
CA LEU A 13 12.39 -2.18 26.56
C LEU A 13 12.20 -1.54 27.96
N PRO A 14 13.26 -1.47 28.77
CA PRO A 14 13.15 -1.14 30.20
C PRO A 14 12.80 0.33 30.49
N ASN A 15 12.89 1.24 29.51
CA ASN A 15 12.71 2.69 29.72
C ASN A 15 12.60 3.49 28.39
N LEU A 16 11.98 4.68 28.45
CA LEU A 16 11.77 5.60 27.31
C LEU A 16 13.07 6.00 26.57
N ASN A 17 14.22 5.97 27.26
CA ASN A 17 15.53 6.24 26.65
C ASN A 17 15.97 5.14 25.65
N SER A 18 15.43 3.93 25.71
CA SER A 18 15.71 2.88 24.71
C SER A 18 14.88 3.05 23.43
N VAL A 19 13.71 3.68 23.52
CA VAL A 19 12.89 4.10 22.36
C VAL A 19 13.57 5.28 21.64
N SER A 20 14.46 6.01 22.32
CA SER A 20 15.26 7.08 21.72
C SER A 20 16.20 6.54 20.62
N GLY A 21 16.69 5.30 20.72
CA GLY A 21 17.53 4.67 19.68
C GLY A 21 16.76 4.30 18.41
N VAL A 22 15.50 3.85 18.57
CA VAL A 22 14.58 3.62 17.44
C VAL A 22 14.09 4.95 16.86
N SER A 23 13.84 5.94 17.72
CA SER A 23 13.56 7.32 17.30
C SER A 23 14.77 8.00 16.66
N LEU A 24 16.00 7.61 16.99
CA LEU A 24 17.23 8.08 16.37
C LEU A 24 17.45 7.42 15.02
N ALA A 25 17.17 6.13 14.87
CA ALA A 25 17.16 5.47 13.56
C ALA A 25 16.05 6.03 12.65
N ALA A 26 14.85 6.24 13.21
CA ALA A 26 13.73 6.90 12.56
C ALA A 26 14.01 8.36 12.21
N ALA A 27 14.65 9.11 13.11
CA ALA A 27 15.11 10.46 12.84
C ALA A 27 16.21 10.46 11.79
N ILE A 28 17.17 9.54 11.82
CA ILE A 28 18.21 9.40 10.79
C ILE A 28 17.59 9.06 9.41
N MET A 29 16.47 8.34 9.38
CA MET A 29 15.71 8.01 8.16
C MET A 29 14.71 9.10 7.74
N SER A 30 14.29 9.98 8.66
CA SER A 30 13.29 11.03 8.45
C SER A 30 13.89 12.41 8.74
N ILE A 31 14.76 12.91 7.84
CA ILE A 31 15.24 14.30 7.89
C ILE A 31 15.04 14.95 6.54
N ARG A 32 13.78 15.34 6.27
CA ARG A 32 13.48 16.37 5.25
C ARG A 32 13.02 17.68 5.89
N SER A 33 12.43 17.62 7.08
CA SER A 33 11.94 18.79 7.83
C SER A 33 13.04 19.47 8.65
N LYS A 34 13.09 20.82 8.63
CA LYS A 34 13.92 21.64 9.52
C LYS A 34 13.27 21.90 10.89
N THR A 35 12.03 21.45 11.09
CA THR A 35 11.22 21.69 12.30
C THR A 35 10.90 20.39 13.01
N THR A 36 10.88 20.39 14.34
CA THR A 36 10.52 19.22 15.16
C THR A 36 9.13 18.65 14.80
N PRO A 37 8.07 19.47 14.63
CA PRO A 37 6.77 18.94 14.21
C PRO A 37 6.82 18.24 12.84
N GLY A 38 7.51 18.83 11.85
CA GLY A 38 7.60 18.22 10.53
C GLY A 38 8.40 16.91 10.52
N THR A 39 9.38 16.74 11.42
CA THR A 39 10.10 15.46 11.58
C THR A 39 9.19 14.39 12.17
N VAL A 40 8.41 14.74 13.19
CA VAL A 40 7.44 13.83 13.82
C VAL A 40 6.36 13.42 12.81
N PHE A 41 5.76 14.36 12.09
CA PHE A 41 4.78 14.04 11.06
C PHE A 41 5.38 13.24 9.91
N GLY A 42 6.60 13.56 9.47
CA GLY A 42 7.29 12.78 8.44
C GLY A 42 7.57 11.34 8.87
N PHE A 43 7.84 11.09 10.14
CA PHE A 43 7.97 9.73 10.67
C PHE A 43 6.65 8.96 10.59
N PHE A 44 5.54 9.56 11.03
CA PHE A 44 4.22 8.92 10.95
C PHE A 44 3.77 8.69 9.51
N ASP A 45 4.05 9.64 8.62
CA ASP A 45 3.81 9.49 7.18
C ASP A 45 4.60 8.31 6.61
N GLY A 46 5.88 8.16 6.99
CA GLY A 46 6.70 7.00 6.66
C GLY A 46 6.12 5.67 7.15
N LEU A 47 5.56 5.62 8.36
CA LEU A 47 4.86 4.43 8.86
C LEU A 47 3.60 4.14 8.03
N GLY A 48 2.86 5.17 7.65
CA GLY A 48 1.73 5.08 6.72
C GLY A 48 2.15 4.50 5.37
N ASN A 49 3.26 5.00 4.80
CA ASN A 49 3.81 4.49 3.54
C ASN A 49 4.15 3.00 3.62
N ILE A 50 4.75 2.55 4.73
CA ILE A 50 5.02 1.13 4.97
C ILE A 50 3.71 0.34 5.09
N ALA A 51 2.72 0.83 5.84
CA ALA A 51 1.43 0.16 5.98
C ALA A 51 0.71 0.03 4.62
N PHE A 52 0.73 1.08 3.79
CA PHE A 52 0.18 1.05 2.45
C PHE A 52 0.91 0.05 1.55
N ALA A 53 2.24 -0.06 1.65
CA ALA A 53 3.02 -0.99 0.84
C ALA A 53 2.64 -2.48 1.07
N TYR A 54 2.05 -2.81 2.22
CA TYR A 54 1.52 -4.14 2.52
C TYR A 54 -0.03 -4.22 2.44
N CYS A 55 -0.67 -3.19 1.88
CA CYS A 55 -2.12 -3.12 1.69
C CYS A 55 -2.55 -3.94 0.47
N GLY A 56 -2.77 -5.24 0.67
CA GLY A 56 -3.33 -6.16 -0.35
C GLY A 56 -4.48 -7.01 0.16
N HIS A 57 -5.06 -6.66 1.32
CA HIS A 57 -6.09 -7.46 1.98
C HIS A 57 -7.44 -7.42 1.26
N ASN A 58 -7.73 -6.36 0.50
CA ASN A 58 -8.98 -6.18 -0.24
C ASN A 58 -9.19 -7.21 -1.37
N VAL A 59 -8.10 -7.80 -1.90
CA VAL A 59 -8.14 -8.83 -2.95
C VAL A 59 -8.09 -10.27 -2.38
N VAL A 60 -7.94 -10.43 -1.07
CA VAL A 60 -7.80 -11.76 -0.43
C VAL A 60 -9.01 -12.64 -0.70
N MET A 61 -10.23 -12.09 -0.65
CA MET A 61 -11.45 -12.86 -0.89
C MET A 61 -11.57 -13.32 -2.35
N GLU A 62 -11.14 -12.47 -3.29
CA GLU A 62 -11.13 -12.79 -4.72
C GLU A 62 -10.15 -13.93 -5.02
N ILE A 63 -8.93 -13.84 -4.47
CA ILE A 63 -7.93 -14.90 -4.59
C ILE A 63 -8.44 -16.18 -3.93
N GLN A 64 -9.00 -16.10 -2.72
CA GLN A 64 -9.56 -17.27 -2.02
C GLN A 64 -10.69 -17.95 -2.79
N ALA A 65 -11.52 -17.18 -3.49
CA ALA A 65 -12.61 -17.71 -4.30
C ALA A 65 -12.10 -18.55 -5.49
N THR A 66 -10.90 -18.29 -5.99
CA THR A 66 -10.28 -19.08 -7.07
C THR A 66 -9.56 -20.34 -6.60
N ILE A 67 -9.29 -20.48 -5.30
CA ILE A 67 -8.62 -21.67 -4.74
C ILE A 67 -9.64 -22.82 -4.61
N PRO A 68 -9.38 -24.00 -5.20
CA PRO A 68 -10.25 -25.15 -5.05
C PRO A 68 -10.52 -25.46 -3.58
N SER A 69 -11.79 -25.51 -3.19
CA SER A 69 -12.22 -25.84 -1.84
C SER A 69 -13.40 -26.79 -1.86
N THR A 70 -13.44 -27.68 -0.88
CA THR A 70 -14.59 -28.55 -0.58
C THR A 70 -15.04 -28.29 0.86
N PRO A 71 -16.26 -28.68 1.26
CA PRO A 71 -16.70 -28.57 2.66
C PRO A 71 -15.73 -29.24 3.64
N GLU A 72 -15.06 -30.30 3.21
CA GLU A 72 -14.07 -31.06 3.99
C GLU A 72 -12.67 -30.43 3.97
N LYS A 73 -12.34 -29.65 2.92
CA LYS A 73 -11.01 -29.07 2.70
C LYS A 73 -11.11 -27.57 2.40
N PRO A 74 -11.08 -26.71 3.44
CA PRO A 74 -11.25 -25.27 3.27
C PRO A 74 -10.03 -24.60 2.60
N SER A 75 -10.29 -23.59 1.75
CA SER A 75 -9.27 -22.79 1.05
C SER A 75 -8.38 -21.95 1.97
N LYS A 76 -8.78 -21.77 3.23
CA LYS A 76 -8.02 -21.02 4.26
C LYS A 76 -6.58 -21.53 4.43
N ARG A 77 -6.38 -22.86 4.44
CA ARG A 77 -5.04 -23.45 4.68
C ARG A 77 -4.07 -23.16 3.51
N PRO A 78 -4.42 -23.43 2.24
CA PRO A 78 -3.61 -23.00 1.10
C PRO A 78 -3.40 -21.48 1.06
N MET A 79 -4.43 -20.69 1.35
CA MET A 79 -4.33 -19.23 1.30
C MET A 79 -3.29 -18.69 2.28
N ILE A 80 -3.28 -19.17 3.53
CA ILE A 80 -2.29 -18.72 4.53
C ILE A 80 -0.86 -19.02 4.08
N LYS A 81 -0.62 -20.19 3.49
CA LYS A 81 0.70 -20.54 2.94
C LYS A 81 1.10 -19.58 1.81
N GLY A 82 0.18 -19.29 0.89
CA GLY A 82 0.39 -18.33 -0.19
C GLY A 82 0.71 -16.93 0.33
N VAL A 83 -0.05 -16.46 1.33
CA VAL A 83 0.16 -15.15 1.96
C VAL A 83 1.53 -15.07 2.63
N ILE A 84 1.96 -16.09 3.38
CA ILE A 84 3.28 -16.10 4.02
C ILE A 84 4.39 -15.97 2.98
N VAL A 85 4.34 -16.77 1.92
CA VAL A 85 5.33 -16.72 0.84
C VAL A 85 5.32 -15.37 0.13
N ALA A 86 4.13 -14.82 -0.16
CA ALA A 86 4.00 -13.51 -0.79
C ALA A 86 4.63 -12.40 0.06
N TYR A 87 4.39 -12.38 1.38
CA TYR A 87 5.00 -11.40 2.28
C TYR A 87 6.52 -11.50 2.36
N ILE A 88 7.07 -12.72 2.33
CA ILE A 88 8.53 -12.92 2.29
C ILE A 88 9.11 -12.36 0.98
N ILE A 89 8.49 -12.65 -0.16
CA ILE A 89 8.92 -12.13 -1.47
C ILE A 89 8.86 -10.60 -1.49
N VAL A 90 7.76 -10.02 -1.03
CA VAL A 90 7.59 -8.55 -0.95
C VAL A 90 8.69 -7.93 -0.09
N ALA A 91 8.99 -8.50 1.09
CA ALA A 91 10.08 -8.02 1.93
C ALA A 91 11.43 -8.09 1.20
N LEU A 92 11.74 -9.20 0.54
CA LEU A 92 12.97 -9.36 -0.23
C LEU A 92 13.08 -8.39 -1.41
N CYS A 93 11.97 -7.94 -1.98
CA CYS A 93 11.98 -6.91 -3.02
C CYS A 93 12.12 -5.50 -2.44
N TYR A 94 11.42 -5.18 -1.34
CA TYR A 94 11.34 -3.83 -0.80
C TYR A 94 12.57 -3.44 0.02
N PHE A 95 13.05 -4.30 0.91
CA PHE A 95 14.16 -3.95 1.81
C PHE A 95 15.46 -3.61 1.06
N PRO A 96 15.92 -4.40 0.07
CA PRO A 96 17.13 -4.05 -0.68
C PRO A 96 16.99 -2.72 -1.43
N VAL A 97 15.86 -2.49 -2.09
CA VAL A 97 15.61 -1.24 -2.83
C VAL A 97 15.58 -0.04 -1.89
N ALA A 98 14.93 -0.15 -0.73
CA ALA A 98 14.88 0.92 0.27
C ALA A 98 16.27 1.20 0.88
N LEU A 99 17.00 0.15 1.29
CA LEU A 99 18.33 0.30 1.92
C LEU A 99 19.37 0.83 0.95
N ILE A 100 19.44 0.28 -0.27
CA ILE A 100 20.40 0.73 -1.29
C ILE A 100 20.00 2.12 -1.80
N GLY A 101 18.71 2.35 -2.06
CA GLY A 101 18.20 3.66 -2.48
C GLY A 101 18.54 4.75 -1.47
N TYR A 102 18.29 4.52 -0.18
CA TYR A 102 18.65 5.47 0.86
C TYR A 102 20.17 5.65 0.99
N ARG A 103 20.96 4.59 0.81
CA ARG A 103 22.42 4.71 0.84
C ARG A 103 22.98 5.54 -0.32
N VAL A 104 22.38 5.46 -1.49
CA VAL A 104 22.82 6.18 -2.70
C VAL A 104 22.33 7.64 -2.71
N PHE A 105 21.06 7.86 -2.42
CA PHE A 105 20.43 9.19 -2.55
C PHE A 105 20.32 9.95 -1.22
N GLY A 106 20.48 9.27 -0.08
CA GLY A 106 20.36 9.88 1.24
C GLY A 106 19.06 10.65 1.41
N LYS A 107 19.19 11.87 1.94
CA LYS A 107 18.06 12.78 2.19
C LYS A 107 17.50 13.44 0.93
N SER A 108 18.16 13.27 -0.22
CA SER A 108 17.73 13.79 -1.52
C SER A 108 16.87 12.81 -2.33
N VAL A 109 16.50 11.66 -1.75
CA VAL A 109 15.55 10.73 -2.40
C VAL A 109 14.16 11.35 -2.50
N ASP A 110 13.53 11.21 -3.66
CA ASP A 110 12.14 11.56 -3.90
C ASP A 110 11.23 10.38 -3.58
N ASP A 111 9.95 10.66 -3.32
CA ASP A 111 8.93 9.64 -3.02
C ASP A 111 8.84 8.57 -4.14
N ASN A 112 9.02 8.99 -5.39
CA ASN A 112 9.24 8.10 -6.52
C ASN A 112 10.74 8.05 -6.83
N ILE A 113 11.39 6.95 -6.49
CA ILE A 113 12.82 6.74 -6.69
C ILE A 113 13.28 6.89 -8.16
N LEU A 114 12.38 6.69 -9.13
CA LEU A 114 12.70 6.89 -10.55
C LEU A 114 12.97 8.36 -10.89
N MET A 115 12.42 9.29 -10.11
CA MET A 115 12.68 10.73 -10.25
C MET A 115 14.07 11.11 -9.72
N SER A 116 14.59 10.36 -8.75
CA SER A 116 15.93 10.58 -8.20
C SER A 116 17.04 10.02 -9.10
N LEU A 117 16.70 9.13 -10.05
CA LEU A 117 17.65 8.62 -11.04
C LEU A 117 17.90 9.64 -12.16
N GLN A 118 19.17 9.90 -12.47
CA GLN A 118 19.55 10.85 -13.53
C GLN A 118 20.10 10.17 -14.79
N ASN A 119 20.87 9.08 -14.64
CA ASN A 119 21.53 8.37 -15.74
C ASN A 119 21.62 6.86 -15.47
N PRO A 120 21.63 6.00 -16.52
CA PRO A 120 21.39 6.33 -17.93
C PRO A 120 19.88 6.43 -18.26
N LYS A 121 19.51 7.37 -19.14
CA LYS A 121 18.09 7.68 -19.45
C LYS A 121 17.30 6.50 -20.03
N TRP A 122 17.94 5.62 -20.82
CA TRP A 122 17.26 4.46 -21.41
C TRP A 122 16.76 3.48 -20.34
N LEU A 123 17.52 3.29 -19.26
CA LEU A 123 17.17 2.39 -18.16
C LEU A 123 15.98 2.95 -17.38
N ILE A 124 15.96 4.26 -17.15
CA ILE A 124 14.85 4.97 -16.51
C ILE A 124 13.59 4.87 -17.37
N ALA A 125 13.70 5.04 -18.69
CA ALA A 125 12.58 4.89 -19.61
C ALA A 125 12.01 3.46 -19.58
N MET A 126 12.88 2.44 -19.62
CA MET A 126 12.48 1.03 -19.52
C MET A 126 11.79 0.72 -18.19
N ALA A 127 12.32 1.22 -17.07
CA ALA A 127 11.69 1.06 -15.76
C ALA A 127 10.30 1.70 -15.71
N ASN A 128 10.14 2.91 -16.27
CA ASN A 128 8.83 3.56 -16.35
C ASN A 128 7.83 2.77 -17.23
N ILE A 129 8.27 2.17 -18.34
CA ILE A 129 7.42 1.30 -19.17
C ILE A 129 6.93 0.09 -18.36
N PHE A 130 7.81 -0.56 -17.60
CA PHE A 130 7.40 -1.67 -16.73
C PHE A 130 6.44 -1.24 -15.64
N VAL A 131 6.64 -0.06 -15.03
CA VAL A 131 5.69 0.51 -14.08
C VAL A 131 4.32 0.71 -14.73
N VAL A 132 4.26 1.25 -15.95
CA VAL A 132 3.00 1.45 -16.68
C VAL A 132 2.30 0.12 -16.94
N ILE A 133 3.01 -0.88 -17.48
CA ILE A 133 2.43 -2.21 -17.74
C ILE A 133 1.91 -2.85 -16.45
N HIS A 134 2.70 -2.78 -15.37
CA HIS A 134 2.31 -3.28 -14.05
C HIS A 134 1.05 -2.59 -13.51
N VAL A 135 1.02 -1.25 -13.54
CA VAL A 135 -0.09 -0.45 -13.01
C VAL A 135 -1.38 -0.67 -13.80
N ILE A 136 -1.30 -0.82 -15.12
CA ILE A 136 -2.49 -1.17 -15.94
C ILE A 136 -3.07 -2.51 -15.48
N GLY A 137 -2.23 -3.53 -15.30
CA GLY A 137 -2.68 -4.85 -14.85
C GLY A 137 -3.24 -4.83 -13.43
N SER A 138 -2.54 -4.20 -12.49
CA SER A 138 -2.98 -4.14 -11.09
C SER A 138 -4.25 -3.31 -10.93
N TYR A 139 -4.41 -2.22 -11.69
CA TYR A 139 -5.64 -1.41 -11.68
C TYR A 139 -6.87 -2.25 -12.00
N GLN A 140 -6.82 -3.14 -13.00
CA GLN A 140 -7.98 -3.98 -13.34
C GLN A 140 -8.39 -4.90 -12.19
N ILE A 141 -7.41 -5.54 -11.53
CA ILE A 141 -7.67 -6.46 -10.41
C ILE A 141 -8.26 -5.70 -9.22
N TYR A 142 -7.67 -4.56 -8.86
CA TYR A 142 -8.14 -3.74 -7.73
C TYR A 142 -9.50 -3.08 -8.01
N ALA A 143 -9.70 -2.54 -9.22
CA ALA A 143 -10.93 -1.85 -9.57
C ALA A 143 -12.15 -2.79 -9.61
N MET A 144 -11.98 -4.07 -9.97
CA MET A 144 -13.07 -5.05 -9.91
C MET A 144 -13.66 -5.16 -8.50
N THR A 145 -12.80 -5.26 -7.46
CA THR A 145 -13.28 -5.35 -6.07
C THR A 145 -14.08 -4.12 -5.65
N ALA A 146 -13.65 -2.93 -6.08
CA ALA A 146 -14.37 -1.69 -5.83
C ALA A 146 -15.72 -1.64 -6.58
N PHE A 147 -15.73 -2.03 -7.86
CA PHE A 147 -16.95 -2.09 -8.66
C PHE A 147 -17.99 -3.03 -8.05
N ASP A 148 -17.57 -4.22 -7.61
CA ASP A 148 -18.46 -5.22 -7.02
C ASP A 148 -19.03 -4.74 -5.67
N MET A 149 -18.22 -4.04 -4.87
CA MET A 149 -18.69 -3.41 -3.63
C MET A 149 -19.75 -2.33 -3.91
N ILE A 150 -19.47 -1.41 -4.85
CA ILE A 150 -20.40 -0.34 -5.19
C ILE A 150 -21.69 -0.92 -5.78
N GLU A 151 -21.60 -1.89 -6.71
CA GLU A 151 -22.78 -2.55 -7.28
C GLU A 151 -23.60 -3.28 -6.22
N THR A 152 -22.94 -3.94 -5.25
CA THR A 152 -23.63 -4.59 -4.12
C THR A 152 -24.39 -3.57 -3.27
N VAL A 153 -23.81 -2.41 -3.00
CA VAL A 153 -24.50 -1.33 -2.26
C VAL A 153 -25.69 -0.79 -3.06
N MET A 154 -25.49 -0.50 -4.35
CA MET A 154 -26.55 0.00 -5.23
C MET A 154 -27.73 -0.98 -5.33
N THR A 155 -27.45 -2.27 -5.46
CA THR A 155 -28.48 -3.30 -5.68
C THR A 155 -29.13 -3.78 -4.39
N LYS A 156 -28.35 -4.02 -3.32
CA LYS A 156 -28.88 -4.59 -2.07
C LYS A 156 -29.34 -3.56 -1.04
N LYS A 157 -28.70 -2.38 -0.98
CA LYS A 157 -29.09 -1.33 -0.02
C LYS A 157 -30.00 -0.27 -0.64
N LEU A 158 -29.72 0.11 -1.89
CA LEU A 158 -30.50 1.15 -2.59
C LEU A 158 -31.56 0.58 -3.55
N ASN A 159 -31.71 -0.74 -3.61
CA ASN A 159 -32.74 -1.45 -4.40
C ASN A 159 -32.75 -1.11 -5.90
N PHE A 160 -31.61 -0.73 -6.47
CA PHE A 160 -31.48 -0.59 -7.93
C PHE A 160 -31.49 -1.96 -8.62
N LYS A 161 -32.10 -2.03 -9.81
CA LYS A 161 -32.06 -3.25 -10.62
C LYS A 161 -30.66 -3.46 -11.22
N PRO A 162 -30.08 -4.66 -11.13
CA PRO A 162 -28.77 -4.97 -11.70
C PRO A 162 -28.87 -5.00 -13.23
N THR A 163 -28.63 -3.86 -13.87
CA THR A 163 -28.67 -3.70 -15.34
C THR A 163 -27.28 -3.43 -15.89
N LYS A 164 -27.06 -3.77 -17.18
CA LYS A 164 -25.80 -3.43 -17.87
C LYS A 164 -25.54 -1.91 -17.88
N MET A 165 -26.60 -1.11 -17.92
CA MET A 165 -26.51 0.35 -17.87
C MET A 165 -26.03 0.85 -16.50
N LEU A 166 -26.55 0.29 -15.41
CA LEU A 166 -26.09 0.63 -14.05
C LEU A 166 -24.59 0.34 -13.91
N ARG A 167 -24.13 -0.84 -14.36
CA ARG A 167 -22.70 -1.19 -14.36
C ARG A 167 -21.85 -0.22 -15.16
N PHE A 168 -22.32 0.16 -16.36
CA PHE A 168 -21.62 1.11 -17.21
C PHE A 168 -21.48 2.47 -16.54
N ILE A 169 -22.56 3.00 -15.95
CA ILE A 169 -22.56 4.28 -15.24
C ILE A 169 -21.62 4.23 -14.04
N VAL A 170 -21.77 3.22 -13.16
CA VAL A 170 -20.95 3.09 -11.94
C VAL A 170 -19.46 3.05 -12.27
N ARG A 171 -19.05 2.27 -13.29
CA ARG A 171 -17.65 2.16 -13.68
C ARG A 171 -17.08 3.47 -14.21
N ASN A 172 -17.82 4.16 -15.09
CA ASN A 172 -17.37 5.43 -15.66
C ASN A 172 -17.32 6.55 -14.59
N VAL A 173 -18.31 6.61 -13.69
CA VAL A 173 -18.30 7.57 -12.58
C VAL A 173 -17.11 7.32 -11.65
N TYR A 174 -16.84 6.07 -11.31
CA TYR A 174 -15.68 5.71 -10.50
C TYR A 174 -14.35 6.13 -11.18
N VAL A 175 -14.18 5.82 -12.47
CA VAL A 175 -12.96 6.21 -13.22
C VAL A 175 -12.84 7.73 -13.31
N ALA A 176 -13.92 8.45 -13.61
CA ALA A 176 -13.90 9.90 -13.66
C ALA A 176 -13.53 10.51 -12.30
N PHE A 177 -14.06 9.94 -11.21
CA PHE A 177 -13.75 10.35 -9.85
C PHE A 177 -12.28 10.11 -9.50
N THR A 178 -11.71 8.93 -9.80
CA THR A 178 -10.30 8.64 -9.49
C THR A 178 -9.35 9.51 -10.32
N VAL A 179 -9.68 9.79 -11.59
CA VAL A 179 -8.94 10.73 -12.43
C VAL A 179 -9.01 12.16 -11.88
N PHE A 180 -10.19 12.61 -11.45
CA PHE A 180 -10.35 13.92 -10.82
C PHE A 180 -9.48 14.07 -9.56
N ILE A 181 -9.46 13.06 -8.69
CA ILE A 181 -8.60 13.05 -7.50
C ILE A 181 -7.12 13.08 -7.89
N ALA A 182 -6.71 12.29 -8.90
CA ALA A 182 -5.33 12.23 -9.36
C ALA A 182 -4.83 13.58 -9.90
N ILE A 183 -5.69 14.33 -10.60
CA ILE A 183 -5.35 15.68 -11.11
C ILE A 183 -5.31 16.70 -9.97
N THR A 184 -6.23 16.60 -9.00
CA THR A 184 -6.36 17.58 -7.91
C THR A 184 -5.24 17.45 -6.86
N PHE A 185 -4.78 16.24 -6.58
CA PHE A 185 -3.81 15.96 -5.52
C PHE A 185 -2.57 15.20 -6.06
N PRO A 186 -1.63 15.88 -6.75
CA PRO A 186 -0.48 15.22 -7.38
C PRO A 186 0.68 14.93 -6.40
N PHE A 187 0.42 14.70 -5.11
CA PHE A 187 1.44 14.35 -4.12
C PHE A 187 1.38 12.87 -3.75
N PHE A 188 2.23 12.08 -4.39
CA PHE A 188 2.23 10.62 -4.28
C PHE A 188 2.52 10.13 -2.85
N GLY A 189 3.63 10.55 -2.23
CA GLY A 189 4.01 10.08 -0.89
C GLY A 189 2.98 10.42 0.19
N GLY A 190 2.46 11.66 0.20
CA GLY A 190 1.45 12.06 1.17
C GLY A 190 0.12 11.31 1.04
N LEU A 191 -0.30 10.94 -0.18
CA LEU A 191 -1.50 10.12 -0.37
C LEU A 191 -1.29 8.68 0.14
N LEU A 192 -0.12 8.09 -0.15
CA LEU A 192 0.23 6.76 0.33
C LEU A 192 0.32 6.71 1.86
N GLY A 193 0.97 7.69 2.48
CA GLY A 193 1.07 7.81 3.94
C GLY A 193 -0.31 7.99 4.59
N PHE A 194 -1.14 8.88 4.03
CA PHE A 194 -2.50 9.10 4.51
C PHE A 194 -3.36 7.83 4.41
N PHE A 195 -3.48 7.21 3.24
CA PHE A 195 -4.32 6.01 3.07
C PHE A 195 -3.74 4.79 3.81
N GLY A 196 -2.43 4.69 3.93
CA GLY A 196 -1.78 3.67 4.75
C GLY A 196 -2.06 3.82 6.24
N GLY A 197 -2.15 5.05 6.76
CA GLY A 197 -2.56 5.28 8.15
C GLY A 197 -4.07 5.12 8.35
N PHE A 198 -4.87 5.79 7.51
CA PHE A 198 -6.31 5.91 7.66
C PHE A 198 -7.09 4.69 7.20
N ALA A 199 -6.75 4.11 6.04
CA ALA A 199 -7.54 3.03 5.44
C ALA A 199 -7.07 1.65 5.91
N PHE A 200 -5.76 1.41 6.01
CA PHE A 200 -5.23 0.10 6.42
C PHE A 200 -5.54 -0.25 7.88
N ALA A 201 -5.48 0.73 8.79
CA ALA A 201 -5.71 0.49 10.21
C ALA A 201 -7.11 -0.10 10.52
N PRO A 202 -8.24 0.51 10.06
CA PRO A 202 -9.57 -0.02 10.28
C PRO A 202 -9.86 -1.30 9.50
N THR A 203 -9.25 -1.54 8.33
CA THR A 203 -9.56 -2.73 7.52
C THR A 203 -8.72 -3.96 7.91
N THR A 204 -7.66 -3.78 8.70
CA THR A 204 -6.73 -4.85 9.06
C THR A 204 -6.78 -5.21 10.54
N TYR A 205 -7.03 -4.24 11.43
CA TYR A 205 -7.00 -4.48 12.88
C TYR A 205 -8.38 -4.51 13.54
N PHE A 206 -9.43 -4.08 12.84
CA PHE A 206 -10.81 -4.04 13.32
C PHE A 206 -11.72 -4.84 12.40
#